data_AF-A0A7C9B3X3-F1
#
_entry.id   AF-A0A7C9B3X3-F1
#
_cell.length_a   1.000
_cell.length_b   1.000
_cell.length_c   1.000
_cell.angle_alpha   90.00
_cell.angle_beta   90.00
_cell.angle_gamma   90.00
#
_symmetry.space_group_name_H-M   'P 1'
#
loop_
_entity.id
_entity.type
_entity.pdbx_description
1 polymer ?
#
loop_
_entity_poly.entity_id
_entity_poly.type
_entity_poly.pdbx_seq_one_letter_code
_entity_poly.pdbx_strand_id
1 'polypeptide(L)'
;MTRRLQLGFFVIQGSETLASWQANLLFEPVKFEGLDVFVHRGIYEAAKGMYQQMLPEVHAHIKAHGRHAKFRFTGHSLGGSLSLLINLMLLMRGEVPYPLLLPVITFGSPCIMCGGDDLLRKLSLPKSHVQAIVMHRDIVPRAFSCNYPRPAAELLKAVNGSFRNHPCLNNQKLLYAPMGEMLILQPDEKYSPQHDLLPSGSGLYLLTCKVRDAKDAEKQLRAAMKA
;
A
#
# COMPACT_ATOMS: atom_id res chain seq x y z
N MET A 1 16.18 -35.29 5.64
CA MET A 1 16.74 -34.08 5.01
C MET A 1 15.62 -33.08 4.76
N THR A 2 15.48 -32.07 5.63
CA THR A 2 14.53 -30.96 5.44
C THR A 2 15.07 -30.07 4.33
N ARG A 3 14.47 -30.08 3.14
CA ARG A 3 14.92 -29.22 2.03
C ARG A 3 14.65 -27.75 2.39
N ARG A 4 15.71 -26.93 2.42
CA ARG A 4 15.66 -25.50 2.74
C ARG A 4 14.80 -24.75 1.72
N LEU A 5 13.94 -23.84 2.21
CA LEU A 5 13.23 -22.87 1.37
C LEU A 5 14.24 -22.03 0.57
N GLN A 6 13.87 -21.67 -0.66
CA GLN A 6 14.70 -20.90 -1.58
C GLN A 6 14.07 -19.52 -1.82
N LEU A 7 14.71 -18.50 -1.27
CA LEU A 7 14.13 -17.16 -1.17
C LEU A 7 14.66 -16.26 -2.28
N GLY A 8 13.76 -15.75 -3.13
CA GLY A 8 14.00 -14.65 -4.05
C GLY A 8 13.57 -13.33 -3.42
N PHE A 9 14.45 -12.34 -3.41
CA PHE A 9 14.16 -10.99 -2.93
C PHE A 9 14.02 -10.04 -4.11
N PHE A 10 12.93 -9.29 -4.12
CA PHE A 10 12.76 -8.14 -4.98
C PHE A 10 12.71 -6.89 -4.11
N VAL A 11 13.80 -6.12 -4.17
CA VAL A 11 13.97 -4.88 -3.42
C VAL A 11 13.88 -3.73 -4.42
N ILE A 12 12.78 -2.98 -4.38
CA ILE A 12 12.53 -1.89 -5.32
C ILE A 12 12.85 -0.56 -4.64
N GLN A 13 13.78 0.18 -5.23
CA GLN A 13 14.13 1.53 -4.81
C GLN A 13 13.22 2.54 -5.53
N GLY A 14 12.64 3.47 -4.76
CA GLY A 14 11.92 4.62 -5.32
C GLY A 14 12.87 5.68 -5.88
N SER A 15 12.34 6.66 -6.63
CA SER A 15 13.13 7.77 -7.17
C SER A 15 13.78 8.61 -6.06
N GLU A 16 15.02 9.06 -6.28
CA GLU A 16 15.85 9.74 -5.26
C GLU A 16 15.44 11.20 -4.98
N THR A 17 14.50 11.79 -5.73
CA THR A 17 14.16 13.22 -5.56
C THR A 17 12.68 13.53 -5.40
N LEU A 18 12.40 14.48 -4.51
CA LEU A 18 11.05 14.99 -4.23
C LEU A 18 10.39 15.59 -5.51
N ALA A 19 11.20 16.27 -6.33
CA ALA A 19 10.73 16.88 -7.58
C ALA A 19 10.28 15.84 -8.62
N SER A 20 10.96 14.69 -8.72
CA SER A 20 10.60 13.63 -9.67
C SER A 20 9.27 12.92 -9.38
N TRP A 21 8.86 12.80 -8.10
CA TRP A 21 7.54 12.23 -7.78
C TRP A 21 6.41 13.23 -8.01
N GLN A 22 6.66 14.51 -7.72
CA GLN A 22 5.64 15.56 -7.80
C GLN A 22 5.33 15.93 -9.25
N ALA A 23 6.32 15.82 -10.15
CA ALA A 23 6.19 16.18 -11.56
C ALA A 23 5.54 15.08 -12.43
N ASN A 24 5.61 13.79 -12.06
CA ASN A 24 5.20 12.67 -12.92
C ASN A 24 4.00 11.84 -12.43
N LEU A 25 3.47 12.12 -11.23
CA LEU A 25 2.32 11.39 -10.69
C LEU A 25 1.02 12.15 -10.99
N LEU A 26 0.39 11.81 -12.11
CA LEU A 26 -1.03 12.01 -12.27
C LEU A 26 -1.73 11.26 -11.12
N PHE A 27 -2.24 11.98 -10.12
CA PHE A 27 -2.97 11.44 -8.94
C PHE A 27 -4.28 10.74 -9.30
N GLU A 28 -4.47 10.44 -10.57
CA GLU A 28 -5.69 9.89 -11.12
C GLU A 28 -5.96 8.51 -10.55
N PRO A 29 -7.18 8.26 -10.03
CA PRO A 29 -7.61 6.92 -9.71
C PRO A 29 -7.92 6.14 -10.99
N VAL A 30 -7.47 4.88 -11.05
CA VAL A 30 -7.83 3.90 -12.08
C VAL A 30 -8.21 2.58 -11.42
N LYS A 31 -9.10 1.77 -12.04
CA LYS A 31 -9.44 0.45 -11.51
C LYS A 31 -8.21 -0.47 -11.51
N PHE A 32 -8.01 -1.19 -10.40
CA PHE A 32 -6.91 -2.14 -10.25
C PHE A 32 -7.34 -3.54 -10.72
N GLU A 33 -6.61 -4.11 -11.69
CA GLU A 33 -6.84 -5.46 -12.24
C GLU A 33 -8.33 -5.80 -12.53
N GLY A 34 -9.10 -4.80 -13.00
CA GLY A 34 -10.52 -4.97 -13.36
C GLY A 34 -11.50 -5.03 -12.18
N LEU A 35 -11.03 -4.97 -10.93
CA LEU A 35 -11.88 -4.96 -9.74
C LEU A 35 -12.39 -3.54 -9.41
N ASP A 36 -13.48 -3.47 -8.63
CA ASP A 36 -14.01 -2.23 -8.05
C ASP A 36 -13.17 -1.73 -6.87
N VAL A 37 -11.86 -1.55 -7.11
CA VAL A 37 -10.86 -0.98 -6.21
C VAL A 37 -10.02 -0.03 -7.05
N PHE A 38 -9.80 1.18 -6.56
CA PHE A 38 -9.02 2.18 -7.29
C PHE A 38 -7.58 2.22 -6.79
N VAL A 39 -6.66 2.39 -7.73
CA VAL A 39 -5.22 2.57 -7.49
C VAL A 39 -4.75 3.86 -8.13
N HIS A 40 -3.65 4.40 -7.61
CA HIS A 40 -2.92 5.49 -8.25
C HIS A 40 -2.42 5.10 -9.65
N ARG A 41 -2.91 5.77 -10.72
CA ARG A 41 -2.60 5.46 -12.12
C ARG A 41 -1.10 5.45 -12.41
N GLY A 42 -0.38 6.53 -12.11
CA GLY A 42 1.05 6.62 -12.42
C GLY A 42 1.89 5.47 -11.84
N ILE A 43 1.65 5.13 -10.56
CA ILE A 43 2.34 4.04 -9.88
C ILE A 43 1.95 2.68 -10.47
N TYR A 44 0.67 2.50 -10.83
CA TYR A 44 0.22 1.27 -11.46
C TYR A 44 0.80 1.06 -12.86
N GLU A 45 0.88 2.10 -13.70
CA GLU A 45 1.54 2.00 -15.01
C GLU A 45 3.03 1.69 -14.88
N ALA A 46 3.73 2.32 -13.93
CA ALA A 46 5.12 1.98 -13.61
C ALA A 46 5.26 0.52 -13.14
N ALA A 47 4.35 0.05 -12.27
CA ALA A 47 4.33 -1.34 -11.83
C ALA A 47 4.09 -2.33 -12.97
N LYS A 48 3.23 -2.01 -13.95
CA LYS A 48 3.05 -2.83 -15.16
C LYS A 48 4.34 -2.96 -15.97
N GLY A 49 5.06 -1.86 -16.16
CA GLY A 49 6.35 -1.88 -16.86
C GLY A 49 7.37 -2.76 -16.15
N MET A 50 7.53 -2.58 -14.83
CA MET A 50 8.44 -3.40 -14.02
C MET A 50 8.03 -4.87 -13.95
N TYR A 51 6.74 -5.15 -13.83
CA TYR A 51 6.20 -6.51 -13.80
C TYR A 51 6.67 -7.31 -15.03
N GLN A 52 6.61 -6.72 -16.23
CA GLN A 52 7.03 -7.40 -17.45
C GLN A 52 8.53 -7.73 -17.43
N GLN A 53 9.36 -6.85 -16.85
CA GLN A 53 10.79 -7.08 -16.73
C GLN A 53 11.12 -8.16 -15.69
N MET A 54 10.35 -8.26 -14.62
CA MET A 54 10.60 -9.18 -13.50
C MET A 54 10.03 -10.60 -13.74
N LEU A 55 9.00 -10.72 -14.58
CA LEU A 55 8.28 -11.98 -14.78
C LEU A 55 9.20 -13.15 -15.21
N PRO A 56 10.17 -12.97 -16.14
CA PRO A 56 11.09 -14.05 -16.50
C PRO A 56 11.91 -14.58 -15.32
N GLU A 57 12.37 -13.70 -14.44
CA GLU A 57 13.15 -14.07 -13.24
C GLU A 57 12.29 -14.83 -12.22
N VAL A 58 11.03 -14.41 -12.06
CA VAL A 58 10.04 -15.13 -11.23
C VAL A 58 9.83 -16.54 -11.75
N HIS A 59 9.59 -16.69 -13.06
CA HIS A 59 9.41 -18.01 -13.68
C HIS A 59 10.65 -18.88 -13.57
N ALA A 60 11.84 -18.31 -13.78
CA ALA A 60 13.10 -19.02 -13.63
C ALA A 60 13.29 -19.56 -12.21
N HIS A 61 13.00 -18.74 -11.18
CA HIS A 61 13.10 -19.14 -9.78
C HIS A 61 12.11 -20.25 -9.41
N ILE A 62 10.86 -20.16 -9.89
CA ILE A 62 9.86 -21.23 -9.72
C ILE A 62 10.32 -22.51 -10.43
N LYS A 63 10.84 -22.41 -11.65
CA LYS A 63 11.34 -23.58 -12.39
C LYS A 63 12.50 -24.26 -11.66
N ALA A 64 13.40 -23.48 -11.07
CA ALA A 64 14.56 -24.00 -10.36
C ALA A 64 14.21 -24.66 -9.01
N HIS A 65 13.18 -24.17 -8.30
CA HIS A 65 12.95 -24.55 -6.90
C HIS A 65 11.55 -25.13 -6.59
N GLY A 66 10.62 -25.06 -7.54
CA GLY A 66 9.24 -25.54 -7.43
C GLY A 66 8.54 -24.99 -6.18
N ARG A 67 7.89 -25.88 -5.43
CA ARG A 67 7.20 -25.55 -4.17
C ARG A 67 8.08 -24.95 -3.06
N HIS A 68 9.41 -25.01 -3.18
CA HIS A 68 10.33 -24.42 -2.21
C HIS A 68 10.69 -22.97 -2.56
N ALA A 69 10.34 -22.50 -3.77
CA ALA A 69 10.46 -21.10 -4.14
C ALA A 69 9.61 -20.25 -3.19
N LYS A 70 10.21 -19.19 -2.65
CA LYS A 70 9.52 -18.14 -1.90
C LYS A 70 9.94 -16.79 -2.43
N PHE A 71 9.00 -15.85 -2.47
CA PHE A 71 9.26 -14.49 -2.94
C PHE A 71 8.96 -13.47 -1.86
N ARG A 72 9.91 -12.57 -1.61
CA ARG A 72 9.75 -11.41 -0.72
C ARG A 72 9.85 -10.15 -1.57
N PHE A 73 8.81 -9.33 -1.50
CA PHE A 73 8.80 -8.01 -2.13
C PHE A 73 8.91 -6.95 -1.05
N THR A 74 9.77 -5.97 -1.27
CA THR A 74 9.99 -4.88 -0.32
C THR A 74 10.53 -3.65 -1.02
N GLY A 75 10.31 -2.47 -0.43
CA GLY A 75 10.86 -1.24 -0.96
C GLY A 75 10.60 -0.05 -0.05
N HIS A 76 11.37 1.01 -0.29
CA HIS A 76 11.23 2.29 0.39
C HIS A 76 10.48 3.31 -0.47
N SER A 77 9.66 4.16 0.15
CA SER A 77 8.92 5.24 -0.50
C SER A 77 8.10 4.67 -1.68
N LEU A 78 8.21 5.26 -2.87
CA LEU A 78 7.57 4.78 -4.11
C LEU A 78 7.86 3.30 -4.39
N GLY A 79 9.07 2.83 -4.09
CA GLY A 79 9.48 1.44 -4.33
C GLY A 79 8.69 0.42 -3.52
N GLY A 80 8.23 0.77 -2.32
CA GLY A 80 7.36 -0.11 -1.54
C GLY A 80 5.94 -0.17 -2.11
N SER A 81 5.41 0.94 -2.64
CA SER A 81 4.14 0.94 -3.37
C SER A 81 4.21 0.09 -4.64
N LEU A 82 5.32 0.17 -5.40
CA LEU A 82 5.57 -0.69 -6.56
C LEU A 82 5.66 -2.17 -6.18
N SER A 83 6.39 -2.48 -5.09
CA SER A 83 6.54 -3.83 -4.55
C SER A 83 5.20 -4.46 -4.20
N LEU A 84 4.31 -3.69 -3.56
CA LEU A 84 2.95 -4.10 -3.25
C LEU A 84 2.15 -4.42 -4.51
N LEU A 85 2.15 -3.52 -5.50
CA LEU A 85 1.38 -3.75 -6.73
C LEU A 85 1.88 -4.97 -7.50
N ILE A 86 3.18 -5.14 -7.66
CA ILE A 86 3.76 -6.26 -8.40
C ILE A 86 3.44 -7.59 -7.68
N ASN A 87 3.52 -7.63 -6.35
CA ASN A 87 3.12 -8.81 -5.57
C ASN A 87 1.65 -9.20 -5.81
N LEU A 88 0.74 -8.22 -5.72
CA LEU A 88 -0.68 -8.46 -5.95
C LEU A 88 -0.98 -8.83 -7.41
N MET A 89 -0.31 -8.20 -8.37
CA MET A 89 -0.45 -8.52 -9.80
C MET A 89 -0.01 -9.96 -10.09
N LEU A 90 1.13 -10.42 -9.55
CA LEU A 90 1.60 -11.80 -9.71
C LEU A 90 0.59 -12.81 -9.17
N LEU A 91 -0.05 -12.50 -8.05
CA LEU A 91 -1.12 -13.33 -7.48
C LEU A 91 -2.38 -13.32 -8.35
N MET A 92 -2.88 -12.13 -8.67
CA MET A 92 -4.16 -11.94 -9.37
C MET A 92 -4.15 -12.45 -10.81
N ARG A 93 -2.98 -12.39 -11.47
CA ARG A 93 -2.78 -12.91 -12.83
C ARG A 93 -2.45 -14.40 -12.87
N GLY A 94 -2.34 -15.05 -11.71
CA GLY A 94 -2.09 -16.49 -11.62
C GLY A 94 -0.64 -16.93 -11.85
N GLU A 95 0.31 -15.99 -11.90
CA GLU A 95 1.73 -16.30 -12.12
C GLU A 95 2.39 -16.92 -10.89
N VAL A 96 1.99 -16.48 -9.69
CA VAL A 96 2.54 -16.97 -8.42
C VAL A 96 1.42 -17.26 -7.44
N PRO A 97 1.24 -18.52 -7.00
CA PRO A 97 0.21 -18.85 -6.04
C PRO A 97 0.60 -18.34 -4.65
N TYR A 98 -0.41 -17.95 -3.86
CA TYR A 98 -0.24 -17.37 -2.51
C TYR A 98 0.78 -18.10 -1.62
N PRO A 99 0.83 -19.44 -1.54
CA PRO A 99 1.80 -20.13 -0.68
C PRO A 99 3.27 -19.81 -0.99
N LEU A 100 3.61 -19.34 -2.21
CA LEU A 100 4.97 -18.94 -2.57
C LEU A 100 5.25 -17.46 -2.30
N LEU A 101 4.21 -16.65 -2.05
CA LEU A 101 4.34 -15.23 -1.74
C LEU A 101 4.45 -15.03 -0.23
N LEU A 102 5.56 -14.44 0.20
CA LEU A 102 5.72 -13.97 1.57
C LEU A 102 5.07 -12.59 1.72
N PRO A 103 4.78 -12.14 2.96
CA PRO A 103 4.27 -10.80 3.19
C PRO A 103 5.13 -9.72 2.54
N VAL A 104 4.48 -8.74 1.93
CA VAL A 104 5.11 -7.53 1.41
C VAL A 104 5.40 -6.61 2.59
N ILE A 105 6.65 -6.18 2.73
CA ILE A 105 7.06 -5.22 3.75
C ILE A 105 7.44 -3.94 3.04
N THR A 106 6.85 -2.81 3.43
CA THR A 106 7.13 -1.51 2.81
C THR A 106 7.63 -0.53 3.85
N PHE A 107 8.46 0.43 3.43
CA PHE A 107 9.07 1.41 4.32
C PHE A 107 8.75 2.82 3.82
N GLY A 108 8.05 3.63 4.62
CA GLY A 108 7.75 5.02 4.29
C GLY A 108 6.97 5.19 2.97
N SER A 109 6.21 4.17 2.55
CA SER A 109 5.53 4.18 1.26
C SER A 109 4.21 4.97 1.29
N PRO A 110 3.89 5.73 0.22
CA PRO A 110 2.60 6.40 0.13
C PRO A 110 1.46 5.37 0.06
N CYS A 111 0.31 5.73 0.63
CA CYS A 111 -0.94 5.00 0.42
C CYS A 111 -1.41 5.21 -1.02
N ILE A 112 -1.71 4.13 -1.74
CA ILE A 112 -2.00 4.22 -3.20
C ILE A 112 -3.31 3.53 -3.60
N MET A 113 -4.04 2.96 -2.63
CA MET A 113 -5.26 2.21 -2.87
C MET A 113 -6.46 2.90 -2.24
N CYS A 114 -7.61 2.82 -2.89
CA CYS A 114 -8.91 3.10 -2.32
C CYS A 114 -9.71 1.80 -2.29
N GLY A 115 -9.91 1.24 -1.09
CA GLY A 115 -10.49 -0.10 -0.89
C GLY A 115 -9.47 -1.23 -0.77
N GLY A 116 -8.23 -0.95 -0.35
CA GLY A 116 -7.15 -1.94 -0.28
C GLY A 116 -7.43 -3.10 0.69
N ASP A 117 -8.00 -2.85 1.86
CA ASP A 117 -8.39 -3.93 2.78
C ASP A 117 -9.51 -4.81 2.22
N ASP A 118 -10.44 -4.22 1.48
CA ASP A 118 -11.51 -4.96 0.80
C ASP A 118 -10.93 -5.85 -0.31
N LEU A 119 -9.90 -5.38 -1.01
CA LEU A 119 -9.13 -6.17 -1.97
C LEU A 119 -8.48 -7.38 -1.30
N LEU A 120 -7.79 -7.20 -0.16
CA LEU A 120 -7.18 -8.31 0.58
C LEU A 120 -8.21 -9.36 0.97
N ARG A 121 -9.39 -8.93 1.45
CA ARG A 121 -10.50 -9.87 1.76
C ARG A 121 -10.97 -10.63 0.51
N LYS A 122 -11.15 -9.96 -0.63
CA LYS A 122 -11.55 -10.61 -1.90
C LYS A 122 -10.51 -11.63 -2.38
N LEU A 123 -9.23 -11.38 -2.13
CA LEU A 123 -8.12 -12.29 -2.47
C LEU A 123 -7.86 -13.36 -1.39
N SER A 124 -8.66 -13.40 -0.33
CA SER A 124 -8.44 -14.30 0.84
C SER A 124 -7.06 -14.13 1.48
N LEU A 125 -6.52 -12.91 1.45
CA LEU A 125 -5.25 -12.55 2.09
C LEU A 125 -5.50 -11.96 3.48
N PRO A 126 -4.70 -12.34 4.50
CA PRO A 126 -4.74 -11.65 5.79
C PRO A 126 -4.17 -10.24 5.65
N LYS A 127 -4.57 -9.33 6.55
CA LYS A 127 -3.99 -7.98 6.61
C LYS A 127 -2.47 -8.01 6.78
N SER A 128 -1.97 -8.97 7.55
CA SER A 128 -0.53 -9.21 7.77
C SER A 128 0.26 -9.60 6.52
N HIS A 129 -0.41 -9.87 5.39
CA HIS A 129 0.26 -10.03 4.09
C HIS A 129 0.88 -8.72 3.59
N VAL A 130 0.39 -7.57 4.07
CA VAL A 130 0.96 -6.26 3.76
C VAL A 130 1.34 -5.58 5.07
N GLN A 131 2.63 -5.31 5.27
CA GLN A 131 3.16 -4.68 6.46
C GLN A 131 3.81 -3.35 6.08
N ALA A 132 3.10 -2.26 6.31
CA ALA A 132 3.58 -0.91 6.06
C ALA A 132 4.30 -0.36 7.28
N ILE A 133 5.63 -0.29 7.23
CA ILE A 133 6.47 0.31 8.25
C ILE A 133 6.63 1.80 7.93
N VAL A 134 6.23 2.66 8.87
CA VAL A 134 6.29 4.11 8.72
C VAL A 134 7.03 4.71 9.90
N MET A 135 7.85 5.73 9.69
CA MET A 135 8.36 6.50 10.81
C MET A 135 7.28 7.46 11.31
N HIS A 136 7.17 7.63 12.62
CA HIS A 136 6.15 8.48 13.27
C HIS A 136 6.05 9.90 12.68
N ARG A 137 7.17 10.50 12.25
CA ARG A 137 7.23 11.83 11.62
C ARG A 137 7.36 11.82 10.09
N ASP A 138 7.31 10.67 9.43
CA ASP A 138 7.44 10.58 7.96
C ASP A 138 6.18 11.07 7.22
N ILE A 139 6.37 12.05 6.33
CA ILE A 139 5.29 12.67 5.55
C ILE A 139 4.84 11.82 4.36
N VAL A 140 5.69 10.95 3.81
CA VAL A 140 5.42 10.24 2.56
C VAL A 140 4.17 9.34 2.64
N PRO A 141 3.98 8.52 3.69
CA PRO A 141 2.75 7.73 3.87
C PRO A 141 1.47 8.56 3.94
N ARG A 142 1.60 9.84 4.32
CA ARG A 142 0.50 10.78 4.54
C ARG A 142 0.14 11.61 3.31
N ALA A 143 1.00 11.62 2.27
CA ALA A 143 0.86 12.50 1.10
C ALA A 143 -0.51 12.39 0.40
N PHE A 144 -1.13 11.19 0.41
CA PHE A 144 -2.45 10.95 -0.22
C PHE A 144 -3.55 10.51 0.75
N SER A 145 -3.22 10.29 2.02
CA SER A 145 -4.14 9.77 3.03
C SER A 145 -4.64 10.83 4.02
N CYS A 146 -4.18 12.08 3.87
CA CYS A 146 -4.69 13.23 4.63
C CYS A 146 -6.12 13.61 4.22
N ASN A 147 -6.81 14.31 5.13
CA ASN A 147 -8.12 14.89 4.88
C ASN A 147 -8.01 16.08 3.90
N TYR A 148 -8.66 15.97 2.74
CA TYR A 148 -8.76 16.99 1.72
C TYR A 148 -9.93 17.93 2.04
N PRO A 149 -9.66 19.23 2.29
CA PRO A 149 -10.72 20.22 2.46
C PRO A 149 -11.64 20.27 1.23
N ARG A 150 -12.92 20.59 1.45
CA ARG A 150 -13.93 20.67 0.38
C ARG A 150 -13.46 21.50 -0.84
N PRO A 151 -12.87 22.71 -0.69
CA PRO A 151 -12.41 23.48 -1.85
C PRO A 151 -11.34 22.76 -2.67
N ALA A 152 -10.41 22.06 -2.02
CA ALA A 152 -9.37 21.28 -2.70
C ALA A 152 -9.98 20.07 -3.43
N ALA A 153 -10.94 19.39 -2.81
CA ALA A 153 -11.65 18.27 -3.43
C ALA A 153 -12.45 18.70 -4.68
N GLU A 154 -13.16 19.83 -4.62
CA GLU A 154 -13.91 20.36 -5.76
C GLU A 154 -12.98 20.83 -6.89
N LEU A 155 -11.84 21.43 -6.56
CA LEU A 155 -10.81 21.77 -7.55
C LEU A 155 -10.30 20.52 -8.28
N LEU A 156 -9.99 19.44 -7.55
CA LEU A 156 -9.54 18.17 -8.15
C LEU A 156 -10.60 17.59 -9.11
N LYS A 157 -11.88 17.59 -8.71
CA LYS A 157 -13.01 17.12 -9.54
C LYS A 157 -13.27 18.00 -10.77
N ALA A 158 -12.98 19.29 -10.67
CA ALA A 158 -13.13 20.23 -11.78
C ALA A 158 -12.01 20.04 -12.81
N VAL A 159 -10.77 19.90 -12.35
CA VAL A 159 -9.58 19.71 -13.20
C VAL A 159 -9.56 18.33 -13.85
N ASN A 160 -10.10 17.29 -13.18
CA ASN A 160 -10.10 15.94 -13.73
C ASN A 160 -11.35 15.14 -13.35
N GLY A 161 -12.07 14.68 -14.38
CA GLY A 161 -13.31 13.93 -14.25
C GLY A 161 -13.17 12.60 -13.49
N SER A 162 -11.98 11.98 -13.49
CA SER A 162 -11.74 10.72 -12.77
C SER A 162 -11.96 10.83 -11.26
N PHE A 163 -11.76 12.01 -10.66
CA PHE A 163 -12.00 12.22 -9.22
C PHE A 163 -13.48 12.32 -8.85
N ARG A 164 -14.37 12.59 -9.81
CA ARG A 164 -15.82 12.73 -9.53
C ARG A 164 -16.43 11.43 -9.02
N ASN A 165 -15.92 10.29 -9.49
CA ASN A 165 -16.39 8.97 -9.11
C ASN A 165 -15.46 8.28 -8.10
N HIS A 166 -14.56 9.02 -7.44
CA HIS A 166 -13.56 8.47 -6.54
C HIS A 166 -14.14 8.22 -5.13
N PRO A 167 -14.36 6.97 -4.70
CA PRO A 167 -15.11 6.68 -3.48
C PRO A 167 -14.44 7.23 -2.22
N CYS A 168 -13.12 7.18 -2.15
CA CYS A 168 -12.38 7.68 -0.98
C CYS A 168 -12.46 9.20 -0.88
N LEU A 169 -12.36 9.92 -1.99
CA LEU A 169 -12.47 11.38 -1.96
C LEU A 169 -13.88 11.81 -1.58
N ASN A 170 -14.90 11.14 -2.13
CA ASN A 170 -16.29 11.49 -1.90
C ASN A 170 -16.80 11.12 -0.51
N ASN A 171 -16.40 9.96 0.03
CA ASN A 171 -16.98 9.41 1.26
C ASN A 171 -16.07 9.59 2.49
N GLN A 172 -14.75 9.68 2.28
CA GLN A 172 -13.74 9.69 3.35
C GLN A 172 -12.86 10.94 3.33
N LYS A 173 -13.02 11.82 2.32
CA LYS A 173 -12.22 13.04 2.12
C LYS A 173 -10.72 12.75 2.00
N LEU A 174 -10.33 11.60 1.45
CA LEU A 174 -8.92 11.25 1.21
C LEU A 174 -8.74 10.70 -0.20
N LEU A 175 -7.53 10.79 -0.78
CA LEU A 175 -7.29 10.20 -2.10
C LEU A 175 -7.03 8.70 -1.99
N TYR A 176 -6.17 8.26 -1.09
CA TYR A 176 -5.86 6.84 -0.94
C TYR A 176 -5.73 6.47 0.53
N ALA A 177 -6.29 5.33 0.91
CA ALA A 177 -6.33 4.84 2.27
C ALA A 177 -5.19 3.85 2.53
N PRO A 178 -4.72 3.73 3.79
CA PRO A 178 -3.85 2.63 4.20
C PRO A 178 -4.48 1.25 3.93
N MET A 179 -3.65 0.23 3.73
CA MET A 179 -4.09 -1.15 3.62
C MET A 179 -3.13 -2.10 4.34
N GLY A 180 -3.65 -3.22 4.83
CA GLY A 180 -2.87 -4.19 5.60
C GLY A 180 -2.60 -3.74 7.03
N GLU A 181 -1.48 -4.20 7.58
CA GLU A 181 -0.97 -3.79 8.89
C GLU A 181 -0.08 -2.56 8.75
N MET A 182 -0.27 -1.59 9.65
CA MET A 182 0.59 -0.42 9.76
C MET A 182 1.42 -0.52 11.03
N LEU A 183 2.75 -0.45 10.88
CA LEU A 183 3.69 -0.44 11.99
C LEU A 183 4.39 0.90 12.03
N ILE A 184 4.39 1.54 13.20
CA ILE A 184 5.01 2.84 13.43
C ILE A 184 6.36 2.64 14.10
N LEU A 185 7.43 3.03 13.42
CA LEU A 185 8.79 3.05 13.94
C LEU A 185 9.03 4.38 14.67
N GLN A 186 9.24 4.30 15.99
CA GLN A 186 9.84 5.36 16.79
C GLN A 186 11.33 5.06 16.94
N PRO A 187 12.22 5.86 16.32
CA PRO A 187 13.64 5.69 16.48
C PRO A 187 14.09 6.17 17.87
N ASP A 188 15.36 5.94 18.17
CA ASP A 188 16.03 6.58 19.29
C ASP A 188 16.02 8.11 19.17
N GLU A 189 15.98 8.81 20.32
CA GLU A 189 15.93 10.27 20.38
C GLU A 189 17.08 10.96 19.65
N LYS A 190 18.23 10.29 19.48
CA LYS A 190 19.36 10.81 18.71
C LYS A 190 19.04 11.04 17.23
N TYR A 191 18.03 10.37 16.68
CA TYR A 191 17.62 10.50 15.28
C TYR A 191 16.36 11.35 15.11
N SER A 192 15.43 11.28 16.05
CA SER A 192 14.18 12.05 15.99
C SER A 192 13.54 12.15 17.37
N PRO A 193 12.95 13.31 17.75
CA PRO A 193 12.27 13.43 19.03
C PRO A 193 11.07 12.48 19.11
N GLN A 194 10.79 11.94 20.30
CA GLN A 194 9.67 11.01 20.53
C GLN A 194 8.32 11.63 20.11
N HIS A 195 7.33 10.79 19.87
CA HIS A 195 5.97 11.20 19.54
C HIS A 195 5.07 11.05 20.77
N ASP A 196 4.37 12.11 21.16
CA ASP A 196 3.58 12.16 22.40
C ASP A 196 2.46 11.10 22.47
N LEU A 197 1.99 10.62 21.31
CA LEU A 197 0.96 9.58 21.20
C LEU A 197 1.52 8.14 21.17
N LEU A 198 2.85 7.95 21.21
CA LEU A 198 3.48 6.64 21.23
C LEU A 198 4.04 6.35 22.63
N PRO A 199 4.19 5.06 22.99
CA PRO A 199 4.89 4.69 24.22
C PRO A 199 6.32 5.27 24.25
N SER A 200 6.80 5.55 25.46
CA SER A 200 8.14 6.13 25.65
C SER A 200 9.25 5.20 25.16
N GLY A 201 10.29 5.77 24.55
CA GLY A 201 11.47 5.06 24.06
C GLY A 201 11.35 4.53 22.63
N SER A 202 12.46 4.02 22.10
CA SER A 202 12.50 3.49 20.74
C SER A 202 11.73 2.18 20.61
N GLY A 203 10.98 2.00 19.52
CA GLY A 203 10.19 0.79 19.31
C GLY A 203 9.50 0.72 17.95
N LEU A 204 8.99 -0.47 17.64
CA LEU A 204 8.13 -0.73 16.48
C LEU A 204 6.72 -1.07 16.99
N TYR A 205 5.77 -0.19 16.72
CA TYR A 205 4.42 -0.25 17.27
C TYR A 205 3.41 -0.68 16.20
N LEU A 206 2.65 -1.75 16.43
CA LEU A 206 1.55 -2.12 15.55
C LEU A 206 0.33 -1.20 15.82
N LEU A 207 -0.10 -0.46 14.81
CA LEU A 207 -1.31 0.37 14.89
C LEU A 207 -2.54 -0.54 14.78
N THR A 208 -3.23 -0.74 15.90
CA THR A 208 -4.48 -1.52 15.95
C THR A 208 -5.66 -0.60 16.26
N CYS A 209 -6.80 -0.87 15.63
CA CYS A 209 -8.08 -0.25 15.99
C CYS A 209 -8.99 -1.34 16.54
N LYS A 210 -9.59 -1.15 17.72
CA LYS A 210 -10.43 -2.21 18.31
C LYS A 210 -11.67 -2.43 17.44
N VAL A 211 -12.04 -3.69 17.23
CA VAL A 211 -13.16 -4.10 16.35
C VAL A 211 -14.50 -3.45 16.75
N ARG A 212 -14.68 -3.10 18.03
CA ARG A 212 -15.86 -2.35 18.50
C ARG A 212 -15.88 -0.92 17.92
N ASP A 213 -14.76 -0.22 17.98
CA ASP A 213 -14.62 1.15 17.47
C ASP A 213 -14.81 1.21 15.95
N ALA A 214 -14.43 0.16 15.21
CA ALA A 214 -14.66 0.08 13.77
C ALA A 214 -16.14 -0.11 13.41
N LYS A 215 -16.88 -0.96 14.15
CA LYS A 215 -18.33 -1.14 13.97
C LYS A 215 -19.12 0.11 14.36
N ASP A 216 -18.72 0.76 15.44
CA ASP A 216 -19.34 2.00 15.91
C ASP A 216 -19.04 3.16 14.96
N ALA A 217 -17.82 3.28 14.44
CA ALA A 217 -17.47 4.23 13.39
C ALA A 217 -18.24 3.97 12.08
N GLU A 218 -18.37 2.70 11.66
CA GLU A 218 -19.16 2.33 10.48
C GLU A 218 -20.66 2.64 10.67
N LYS A 219 -21.19 2.41 11.87
CA LYS A 219 -22.57 2.73 12.23
C LYS A 219 -22.81 4.24 12.25
N GLN A 220 -21.87 5.02 12.81
CA GLN A 220 -21.91 6.48 12.81
C GLN A 220 -21.81 7.05 11.39
N LEU A 221 -20.94 6.48 10.54
CA LEU A 221 -20.81 6.89 9.14
C LEU A 221 -22.10 6.60 8.35
N ARG A 222 -22.69 5.42 8.53
CA ARG A 222 -23.99 5.07 7.92
C ARG A 222 -25.14 5.94 8.41
N ALA A 223 -25.11 6.36 9.68
CA ALA A 223 -26.10 7.29 10.23
C ALA A 223 -25.94 8.70 9.64
N ALA A 224 -24.70 9.18 9.50
CA ALA A 224 -24.40 10.49 8.90
C ALA A 224 -24.70 10.55 7.40
N MET A 225 -24.68 9.42 6.68
CA MET A 225 -25.08 9.35 5.26
C MET A 225 -26.60 9.29 5.04
N LYS A 226 -27.38 9.12 6.12
CA LYS A 226 -28.86 9.07 6.09
C LYS A 226 -29.53 10.36 6.57
N ALA A 227 -28.74 11.34 7.03
CA ALA A 227 -29.18 12.68 7.42
C ALA A 227 -28.81 13.68 6.32
#